data_AF-A0AAE0VJ47-F1
#
_entry.id   AF-A0AAE0VJ47-F1
#
_cell.length_a   1.000
_cell.length_b   1.000
_cell.length_c   1.000
_cell.angle_alpha   90.00
_cell.angle_beta   90.00
_cell.angle_gamma   90.00
#
_symmetry.space_group_name_H-M   'P 1'
#
loop_
_entity.id
_entity.type
_entity.pdbx_description
1 polymer ?
#
loop_
_entity_poly.entity_id
_entity_poly.type
_entity_poly.pdbx_seq_one_letter_code
_entity_poly.pdbx_strand_id
1 'polypeptide(L)'
;MPSGQKQSTSNLIHRLWEIHAFRAKTKHKLLDPQTLEIYAFGANTKHKQLDPQTLEIYAFGAKTKHKLLDPQTLEIPDFRAKTKHKQLYPHTLEIHAFRAKTKHKQLDPDFGNLCLQGKNKTLEIYAFRANTKHKQLDPQTLEIHAFRAKTKHKQLDPQTLEIYAFGAKTKHKQLDPQTLEIHAFRAKPKHKQLDPHTLEIHAFRANTKHKELD
;
A
#
# COMPACT_ATOMS: atom_id res chain seq x y z
N MET A 1 57.15 14.38 -15.64
CA MET A 1 56.15 15.03 -14.76
C MET A 1 54.78 14.73 -15.35
N PRO A 2 54.09 13.67 -14.91
CA PRO A 2 52.75 13.39 -15.42
C PRO A 2 51.75 14.37 -14.78
N SER A 3 51.01 15.06 -15.64
CA SER A 3 49.90 15.93 -15.25
C SER A 3 48.79 15.09 -14.63
N GLY A 4 48.67 15.17 -13.30
CA GLY A 4 47.56 14.58 -12.57
C GLY A 4 46.26 15.25 -12.96
N GLN A 5 45.52 14.67 -13.89
CA GLN A 5 44.08 14.90 -14.01
C GLN A 5 43.43 14.41 -12.73
N LYS A 6 43.16 15.35 -11.80
CA LYS A 6 42.15 15.13 -10.76
C LYS A 6 40.82 14.97 -11.48
N GLN A 7 40.43 13.73 -11.74
CA GLN A 7 39.04 13.40 -12.04
C GLN A 7 38.21 13.89 -10.86
N SER A 8 37.47 14.96 -11.10
CA SER A 8 36.49 15.50 -10.18
C SER A 8 35.46 14.41 -9.91
N THR A 9 35.46 13.84 -8.71
CA THR A 9 34.47 12.86 -8.21
C THR A 9 33.10 13.52 -7.94
N SER A 10 32.73 14.50 -8.75
CA SER A 10 31.68 15.48 -8.43
C SER A 10 30.29 15.17 -9.00
N ASN A 11 30.00 13.99 -9.57
CA ASN A 11 28.70 13.76 -10.22
C ASN A 11 28.12 12.35 -10.09
N LEU A 12 28.13 11.75 -8.89
CA LEU A 12 27.42 10.48 -8.64
C LEU A 12 26.99 10.30 -7.17
N ILE A 13 26.45 11.35 -6.54
CA ILE A 13 25.61 11.20 -5.35
C ILE A 13 24.16 11.38 -5.83
N HIS A 14 23.57 10.31 -6.34
CA HIS A 14 22.12 10.24 -6.48
C HIS A 14 21.52 10.33 -5.06
N ARG A 15 20.65 11.32 -4.86
CA ARG A 15 20.30 11.90 -3.54
C ARG A 15 19.41 10.97 -2.71
N LEU A 16 20.01 10.02 -1.98
CA LEU A 16 19.35 9.25 -0.92
C LEU A 16 19.21 10.11 0.34
N TRP A 17 17.99 10.22 0.87
CA TRP A 17 17.72 10.81 2.18
C TRP A 17 17.17 9.75 3.13
N GLU A 18 17.67 9.78 4.37
CA GLU A 18 17.18 8.93 5.44
C GLU A 18 16.63 9.77 6.59
N ILE A 19 15.47 9.38 7.11
CA ILE A 19 14.87 10.01 8.29
C ILE A 19 14.72 8.96 9.38
N HIS A 20 15.53 9.13 10.43
CA HIS A 20 15.48 8.30 11.62
C HIS A 20 14.73 9.01 12.75
N ALA A 21 13.65 8.41 13.23
CA ALA A 21 12.86 8.90 14.35
C ALA A 21 12.70 7.80 15.41
N PHE A 22 13.46 7.91 16.51
CA PHE A 22 13.37 7.00 17.65
C PHE A 22 12.72 7.69 18.84
N ARG A 23 11.57 7.16 19.31
CA ARG A 23 10.80 7.72 20.44
C ARG A 23 10.55 9.24 20.35
N ALA A 24 10.49 9.74 19.12
CA ALA A 24 10.44 11.17 18.82
C ALA A 24 9.10 11.60 18.23
N LYS A 25 8.92 12.92 18.12
CA LYS A 25 7.84 13.55 17.36
C LYS A 25 8.45 14.37 16.22
N THR A 26 8.21 13.96 14.98
CA THR A 26 8.74 14.68 13.80
C THR A 26 7.62 15.17 12.91
N LYS A 27 7.86 16.28 12.23
CA LYS A 27 6.94 16.87 11.26
C LYS A 27 7.74 17.37 10.07
N HIS A 28 7.38 16.91 8.88
CA HIS A 28 8.00 17.33 7.63
C HIS A 28 6.93 17.88 6.69
N LYS A 29 7.26 18.96 5.99
CA LYS A 29 6.34 19.60 5.04
C LYS A 29 6.43 18.94 3.66
N LEU A 30 7.57 19.09 3.00
CA LEU A 30 7.84 18.57 1.66
C LEU A 30 9.19 17.87 1.69
N LEU A 31 9.24 16.64 1.16
CA LEU A 31 10.48 15.90 0.94
C LEU A 31 10.37 15.28 -0.45
N ASP A 32 11.32 15.63 -1.31
CA ASP A 32 11.42 15.20 -2.71
C ASP A 32 12.91 14.91 -3.04
N PRO A 33 13.51 13.91 -2.37
CA PRO A 33 14.77 13.33 -2.80
C PRO A 33 14.53 12.28 -3.88
N GLN A 34 15.59 11.77 -4.51
CA GLN A 34 15.42 10.66 -5.45
C GLN A 34 14.96 9.38 -4.73
N THR A 35 15.57 9.10 -3.58
CA THR A 35 15.22 7.97 -2.71
C THR A 35 15.01 8.50 -1.30
N LEU A 36 13.93 8.07 -0.65
CA LEU A 36 13.64 8.43 0.73
C LEU A 36 13.33 7.18 1.56
N GLU A 37 14.07 7.03 2.64
CA GLU A 37 13.79 5.99 3.64
C GLU A 37 13.38 6.64 4.96
N ILE A 38 12.29 6.17 5.56
CA ILE A 38 11.77 6.68 6.83
C ILE A 38 11.71 5.56 7.84
N TYR A 39 12.55 5.65 8.86
CA TYR A 39 12.60 4.73 9.99
C TYR A 39 11.93 5.36 11.21
N ALA A 40 10.76 4.85 11.58
CA ALA A 40 9.99 5.31 12.74
C ALA A 40 9.87 4.21 13.80
N PHE A 41 10.63 4.32 14.89
CA PHE A 41 10.60 3.38 16.01
C PHE A 41 10.01 4.02 17.27
N GLY A 42 8.83 3.55 17.69
CA GLY A 42 8.11 4.14 18.83
C GLY A 42 7.79 5.64 18.67
N ALA A 43 7.86 6.15 17.44
CA ALA A 43 7.78 7.56 17.12
C ALA A 43 6.38 7.99 16.68
N ASN A 44 6.16 9.30 16.60
CA ASN A 44 4.96 9.91 16.03
C ASN A 44 5.36 10.89 14.93
N THR A 45 5.28 10.43 13.70
CA THR A 45 5.74 11.18 12.52
C THR A 45 4.54 11.71 11.73
N LYS A 46 4.68 12.92 11.20
CA LYS A 46 3.69 13.52 10.30
C LYS A 46 4.38 14.10 9.09
N HIS A 47 3.95 13.69 7.90
CA HIS A 47 4.46 14.20 6.64
C HIS A 47 3.31 14.78 5.83
N LYS A 48 3.48 16.00 5.33
CA LYS A 48 2.45 16.64 4.49
C LYS A 48 2.54 16.14 3.05
N GLN A 49 3.72 16.10 2.46
CA GLN A 49 3.94 15.59 1.10
C GLN A 49 5.30 14.90 1.01
N LEU A 50 5.32 13.69 0.48
CA LEU A 50 6.53 12.95 0.08
C LEU A 50 6.37 12.56 -1.38
N ASP A 51 7.36 12.89 -2.20
CA ASP A 51 7.34 12.71 -3.65
C ASP A 51 8.69 12.21 -4.22
N PRO A 52 9.34 11.19 -3.62
CA PRO A 52 10.58 10.66 -4.16
C PRO A 52 10.34 9.67 -5.31
N GLN A 53 11.34 9.29 -6.09
CA GLN A 53 11.18 8.16 -7.02
C GLN A 53 10.91 6.86 -6.26
N THR A 54 11.68 6.59 -5.20
CA THR A 54 11.51 5.42 -4.34
C THR A 54 11.28 5.86 -2.89
N LEU A 55 10.25 5.30 -2.25
CA LEU A 55 9.92 5.57 -0.85
C LEU A 55 9.75 4.28 -0.06
N GLU A 56 10.49 4.17 1.04
CA GLU A 56 10.30 3.08 2.01
C GLU A 56 9.94 3.66 3.38
N ILE A 57 8.89 3.14 4.00
CA ILE A 57 8.43 3.60 5.32
C ILE A 57 8.39 2.42 6.29
N TYR A 58 9.44 2.32 7.11
CA TYR A 58 9.56 1.35 8.18
C TYR A 58 8.96 1.89 9.47
N ALA A 59 7.86 1.31 9.94
CA ALA A 59 7.22 1.70 11.19
C ALA A 59 7.19 0.54 12.20
N PHE A 60 7.90 0.69 13.32
CA PHE A 60 7.87 -0.26 14.43
C PHE A 60 7.28 0.39 15.69
N GLY A 61 6.12 -0.08 16.13
CA GLY A 61 5.44 0.47 17.31
C GLY A 61 5.11 1.96 17.20
N ALA A 62 5.16 2.52 15.99
CA ALA A 62 5.06 3.94 15.71
C ALA A 62 3.64 4.35 15.29
N LYS A 63 3.43 5.67 15.22
CA LYS A 63 2.24 6.31 14.66
C LYS A 63 2.67 7.23 13.53
N THR A 64 2.42 6.84 12.29
CA THR A 64 2.79 7.64 11.12
C THR A 64 1.52 8.21 10.48
N LYS A 65 1.60 9.45 10.00
CA LYS A 65 0.51 10.10 9.27
C LYS A 65 1.06 10.82 8.05
N HIS A 66 0.59 10.43 6.88
CA HIS A 66 0.97 11.06 5.63
C HIS A 66 -0.27 11.64 4.96
N LYS A 67 -0.18 12.89 4.49
CA LYS A 67 -1.30 13.51 3.76
C LYS A 67 -1.22 13.13 2.28
N LEU A 68 -0.08 13.30 1.63
CA LEU A 68 0.15 12.97 0.23
C LEU A 68 1.44 12.16 0.10
N LEU A 69 1.38 11.02 -0.57
CA LEU A 69 2.52 10.19 -0.98
C LEU A 69 2.36 9.91 -2.47
N ASP A 70 3.36 10.28 -3.26
CA ASP A 70 3.33 10.13 -4.72
C ASP A 70 4.66 9.58 -5.30
N PRO A 71 5.22 8.50 -4.75
CA PRO A 71 6.46 7.96 -5.30
C PRO A 71 6.21 7.10 -6.56
N GLN A 72 7.25 6.76 -7.32
CA GLN A 72 7.10 5.70 -8.32
C GLN A 72 6.90 4.35 -7.63
N THR A 73 7.80 4.01 -6.69
CA THR A 73 7.74 2.78 -5.89
C THR A 73 7.53 3.10 -4.42
N LEU A 74 6.60 2.39 -3.77
CA LEU A 74 6.32 2.54 -2.35
C LEU A 74 6.25 1.22 -1.62
N GLU A 75 7.08 1.07 -0.59
CA GLU A 75 6.99 -0.03 0.36
C GLU A 75 6.66 0.48 1.76
N ILE A 76 5.70 -0.17 2.41
CA ILE A 76 5.28 0.18 3.78
C ILE A 76 5.33 -1.05 4.70
N PRO A 77 6.51 -1.38 5.26
CA PRO A 77 6.65 -2.36 6.33
C PRO A 77 6.20 -1.81 7.69
N ASP A 78 5.09 -2.35 8.19
CA ASP A 78 4.34 -1.83 9.31
C ASP A 78 4.26 -2.90 10.42
N PHE A 79 5.11 -2.81 11.45
CA PHE A 79 5.16 -3.77 12.56
C PHE A 79 4.63 -3.17 13.85
N ARG A 80 3.51 -3.71 14.36
CA ARG A 80 2.82 -3.19 15.57
C ARG A 80 2.54 -1.68 15.48
N ALA A 81 2.48 -1.13 14.27
CA ALA A 81 2.36 0.29 14.00
C ALA A 81 0.91 0.72 13.77
N LYS A 82 0.71 2.05 13.72
CA LYS A 82 -0.55 2.69 13.36
C LYS A 82 -0.29 3.72 12.28
N THR A 83 -0.56 3.34 11.06
CA THR A 83 -0.20 4.10 9.88
C THR A 83 -1.46 4.63 9.21
N LYS A 84 -1.44 5.91 8.82
CA LYS A 84 -2.58 6.58 8.18
C LYS A 84 -2.13 7.40 6.99
N HIS A 85 -2.73 7.12 5.84
CA HIS A 85 -2.51 7.88 4.62
C HIS A 85 -3.83 8.46 4.13
N LYS A 86 -3.81 9.75 3.77
CA LYS A 86 -4.99 10.38 3.16
C LYS A 86 -5.01 10.08 1.66
N GLN A 87 -3.89 10.28 0.98
CA GLN A 87 -3.74 10.11 -0.46
C GLN A 87 -2.42 9.38 -0.75
N LEU A 88 -2.48 8.41 -1.65
CA LEU A 88 -1.40 7.53 -2.07
C LEU A 88 -1.51 7.31 -3.58
N TYR A 89 -0.48 7.74 -4.30
CA TYR A 89 -0.42 7.71 -5.76
C TYR A 89 0.78 6.95 -6.33
N PRO A 90 1.20 5.81 -5.74
CA PRO A 90 2.35 5.09 -6.26
C PRO A 90 2.05 4.36 -7.57
N HIS A 91 3.08 4.15 -8.40
CA HIS A 91 2.95 3.26 -9.56
C HIS A 91 2.96 1.80 -9.12
N THR A 92 3.86 1.45 -8.19
CA THR A 92 3.94 0.15 -7.54
C THR A 92 3.87 0.33 -6.02
N LEU A 93 3.04 -0.49 -5.36
CA LEU A 93 2.85 -0.38 -3.92
C LEU A 93 2.77 -1.74 -3.24
N GLU A 94 3.59 -1.89 -2.22
CA GLU A 94 3.57 -3.04 -1.33
C GLU A 94 3.32 -2.59 0.11
N ILE A 95 2.30 -3.17 0.74
CA ILE A 95 1.96 -2.89 2.14
C ILE A 95 2.10 -4.17 2.95
N HIS A 96 3.08 -4.20 3.85
CA HIS A 96 3.30 -5.31 4.78
C HIS A 96 2.87 -4.93 6.19
N ALA A 97 1.62 -5.25 6.55
CA ALA A 97 1.08 -5.00 7.88
C ALA A 97 1.19 -6.23 8.79
N PHE A 98 2.11 -6.21 9.76
CA PHE A 98 2.25 -7.24 10.79
C PHE A 98 1.81 -6.75 12.17
N ARG A 99 0.74 -7.32 12.72
CA ARG A 99 0.13 -6.88 13.99
C ARG A 99 -0.16 -5.35 14.03
N ALA A 100 -0.33 -4.74 12.86
CA ALA A 100 -0.46 -3.31 12.68
C ALA A 100 -1.90 -2.87 12.38
N LYS A 101 -2.10 -1.56 12.36
CA LYS A 101 -3.36 -0.92 11.95
C LYS A 101 -3.09 0.12 10.87
N THR A 102 -3.37 -0.23 9.62
CA THR A 102 -3.21 0.68 8.48
C THR A 102 -4.56 1.24 8.05
N LYS A 103 -4.58 2.51 7.64
CA LYS A 103 -5.76 3.17 7.08
C LYS A 103 -5.39 4.05 5.90
N HIS A 104 -6.03 3.82 4.76
CA HIS A 104 -5.83 4.56 3.53
C HIS A 104 -7.19 5.12 3.07
N LYS A 105 -7.27 6.44 2.84
CA LYS A 105 -8.53 7.07 2.40
C LYS A 105 -8.68 7.05 0.88
N GLN A 106 -7.64 7.32 0.14
CA GLN A 106 -7.62 7.19 -1.31
C GLN A 106 -6.28 6.61 -1.69
N LEU A 107 -6.33 5.58 -2.51
CA LEU A 107 -5.19 4.98 -3.18
C LEU A 107 -5.69 4.71 -4.58
N ASP A 108 -5.14 5.45 -5.52
CA ASP A 108 -5.69 5.62 -6.85
C ASP A 108 -4.50 5.98 -7.72
N PRO A 109 -3.80 5.02 -8.31
CA PRO A 109 -2.57 5.30 -9.04
C PRO A 109 -2.78 6.20 -10.28
N ASP A 110 -4.01 6.64 -10.62
CA ASP A 110 -4.33 7.50 -11.77
C ASP A 110 -4.44 9.00 -11.44
N PHE A 111 -4.39 9.40 -10.16
CA PHE A 111 -4.53 10.81 -9.78
C PHE A 111 -3.21 11.59 -9.87
N GLY A 112 -2.68 11.73 -11.07
CA GLY A 112 -1.50 12.56 -11.38
C GLY A 112 -1.42 12.79 -12.88
N ASN A 113 -1.49 14.05 -13.31
CA ASN A 113 -1.42 14.45 -14.72
C ASN A 113 -0.10 13.98 -15.37
N LEU A 114 -0.08 12.79 -15.93
CA LEU A 114 0.75 12.40 -17.06
C LEU A 114 0.18 11.11 -17.63
N CYS A 115 -0.65 11.32 -18.65
CA CYS A 115 -0.85 10.40 -19.74
C CYS A 115 0.53 10.02 -20.31
N LEU A 116 1.19 9.03 -19.71
CA LEU A 116 2.33 8.31 -20.28
C LEU A 116 1.98 6.82 -20.22
N GLN A 117 1.39 6.36 -21.32
CA GLN A 117 1.61 5.05 -21.94
C GLN A 117 2.07 3.91 -20.99
N GLY A 118 1.11 3.05 -20.63
CA GLY A 118 1.33 1.60 -20.57
C GLY A 118 2.37 1.06 -19.58
N LYS A 119 2.28 1.41 -18.29
CA LYS A 119 3.01 0.70 -17.24
C LYS A 119 2.05 0.12 -16.21
N ASN A 120 2.12 -1.20 -16.05
CA ASN A 120 1.23 -1.99 -15.20
C ASN A 120 1.27 -1.49 -13.75
N LYS A 121 0.13 -1.01 -13.25
CA LYS A 121 -0.02 -0.49 -11.88
C LYS A 121 -0.40 -1.63 -10.95
N THR A 122 0.57 -2.10 -10.17
CA THR A 122 0.41 -3.26 -9.29
C THR A 122 0.34 -2.83 -7.83
N LEU A 123 -0.61 -3.39 -7.09
CA LEU A 123 -0.76 -3.17 -5.66
C LEU A 123 -0.82 -4.51 -4.94
N GLU A 124 0.07 -4.69 -3.96
CA GLU A 124 0.08 -5.87 -3.11
C GLU A 124 -0.14 -5.50 -1.64
N ILE A 125 -1.05 -6.21 -0.99
CA ILE A 125 -1.40 -5.98 0.41
C ILE A 125 -1.22 -7.27 1.21
N TYR A 126 -0.17 -7.31 2.02
CA TYR A 126 0.11 -8.38 2.96
C TYR A 126 -0.33 -7.98 4.37
N ALA A 127 -1.34 -8.65 4.90
CA ALA A 127 -1.89 -8.41 6.23
C ALA A 127 -1.77 -9.66 7.10
N PHE A 128 -0.85 -9.65 8.07
CA PHE A 128 -0.67 -10.73 9.04
C PHE A 128 -1.08 -10.27 10.45
N ARG A 129 -2.12 -10.90 11.01
CA ARG A 129 -2.69 -10.51 12.33
C ARG A 129 -2.98 -9.01 12.45
N ALA A 130 -3.27 -8.36 11.33
CA ALA A 130 -3.39 -6.92 11.20
C ALA A 130 -4.85 -6.49 10.96
N ASN A 131 -5.06 -5.17 10.98
CA ASN A 131 -6.33 -4.54 10.63
C ASN A 131 -6.10 -3.44 9.60
N THR A 132 -6.44 -3.72 8.34
CA THR A 132 -6.28 -2.78 7.23
C THR A 132 -7.64 -2.22 6.83
N LYS A 133 -7.68 -0.93 6.51
CA LYS A 133 -8.90 -0.27 6.02
C LYS A 133 -8.57 0.65 4.85
N HIS A 134 -9.23 0.41 3.73
CA HIS A 134 -9.10 1.22 2.54
C HIS A 134 -10.50 1.74 2.16
N LYS A 135 -10.62 3.00 1.77
CA LYS A 135 -11.92 3.54 1.35
C LYS A 135 -12.10 3.39 -0.17
N GLN A 136 -11.08 3.60 -0.97
CA GLN A 136 -11.12 3.43 -2.43
C GLN A 136 -9.76 2.89 -2.86
N LEU A 137 -9.78 1.82 -3.65
CA LEU A 137 -8.63 1.20 -4.33
C LEU A 137 -9.05 0.95 -5.78
N ASP A 138 -8.24 1.39 -6.74
CA ASP A 138 -8.48 1.23 -8.17
C ASP A 138 -7.15 1.06 -8.94
N PRO A 139 -6.35 0.02 -8.65
CA PRO A 139 -5.16 -0.30 -9.43
C PRO A 139 -5.51 -1.19 -10.63
N GLN A 140 -4.61 -1.33 -11.59
CA GLN A 140 -4.79 -2.30 -12.66
C GLN A 140 -4.79 -3.73 -12.12
N THR A 141 -3.81 -4.09 -11.30
CA THR A 141 -3.79 -5.39 -10.60
C THR A 141 -3.71 -5.19 -9.09
N LEU A 142 -4.45 -6.03 -8.37
CA LEU A 142 -4.49 -6.04 -6.92
C LEU A 142 -4.41 -7.45 -6.36
N GLU A 143 -3.44 -7.67 -5.49
CA GLU A 143 -3.33 -8.90 -4.71
C GLU A 143 -3.49 -8.60 -3.21
N ILE A 144 -4.34 -9.38 -2.55
CA ILE A 144 -4.61 -9.22 -1.11
C ILE A 144 -4.35 -10.53 -0.39
N HIS A 145 -3.25 -10.56 0.37
CA HIS A 145 -2.90 -11.68 1.25
C HIS A 145 -3.28 -11.36 2.70
N ALA A 146 -4.36 -11.96 3.19
CA ALA A 146 -4.86 -11.78 4.54
C ALA A 146 -4.70 -13.06 5.38
N PHE A 147 -3.76 -13.06 6.32
CA PHE A 147 -3.54 -14.16 7.26
C PHE A 147 -3.94 -13.77 8.68
N ARG A 148 -4.97 -14.44 9.22
CA ARG A 148 -5.55 -14.15 10.55
C ARG A 148 -5.82 -12.65 10.77
N ALA A 149 -6.16 -11.96 9.68
CA ALA A 149 -6.28 -10.51 9.63
C ALA A 149 -7.73 -10.07 9.43
N LYS A 150 -7.94 -8.76 9.56
CA LYS A 150 -9.20 -8.09 9.22
C LYS A 150 -8.93 -7.03 8.16
N THR A 151 -9.41 -7.23 6.95
CA THR A 151 -9.31 -6.24 5.87
C THR A 151 -10.70 -5.67 5.59
N LYS A 152 -10.78 -4.37 5.32
CA LYS A 152 -12.04 -3.71 4.96
C LYS A 152 -11.82 -2.72 3.83
N HIS A 153 -12.60 -2.86 2.76
CA HIS A 153 -12.60 -1.99 1.60
C HIS A 153 -14.01 -1.43 1.42
N LYS A 154 -14.13 -0.12 1.12
CA LYS A 154 -15.46 0.47 0.82
C LYS A 154 -15.74 0.36 -0.68
N GLN A 155 -14.81 0.73 -1.53
CA GLN A 155 -14.89 0.56 -2.98
C GLN A 155 -13.56 -0.04 -3.46
N LEU A 156 -13.66 -0.99 -4.37
CA LEU A 156 -12.54 -1.73 -4.91
C LEU A 156 -12.91 -2.15 -6.34
N ASP A 157 -12.16 -1.65 -7.30
CA ASP A 157 -12.51 -1.71 -8.73
C ASP A 157 -11.25 -1.93 -9.60
N PRO A 158 -10.42 -2.96 -9.34
CA PRO A 158 -9.25 -3.20 -10.18
C PRO A 158 -9.60 -3.99 -11.44
N GLN A 159 -8.75 -3.93 -12.46
CA GLN A 159 -8.90 -4.82 -13.62
C GLN A 159 -8.76 -6.30 -13.20
N THR A 160 -7.75 -6.62 -12.41
CA THR A 160 -7.55 -7.97 -11.86
C THR A 160 -7.44 -7.92 -10.35
N LEU A 161 -8.20 -8.78 -9.67
CA LEU A 161 -8.16 -8.95 -8.24
C LEU A 161 -7.99 -10.41 -7.83
N GLU A 162 -6.95 -10.65 -7.03
CA GLU A 162 -6.78 -11.91 -6.31
C GLU A 162 -6.86 -11.68 -4.79
N ILE A 163 -7.64 -12.52 -4.11
CA ILE A 163 -7.78 -12.46 -2.65
C ILE A 163 -7.41 -13.80 -2.04
N TYR A 164 -6.29 -13.82 -1.30
CA TYR A 164 -5.86 -14.95 -0.49
C TYR A 164 -6.20 -14.71 0.98
N ALA A 165 -7.21 -15.41 1.50
CA ALA A 165 -7.70 -15.26 2.85
C ALA A 165 -7.54 -16.55 3.67
N PHE A 166 -6.62 -16.55 4.64
CA PHE A 166 -6.40 -17.66 5.57
C PHE A 166 -6.78 -17.28 7.00
N GLY A 167 -7.83 -17.90 7.56
CA GLY A 167 -8.30 -17.57 8.90
C GLY A 167 -8.72 -16.11 9.07
N ALA A 168 -8.98 -15.41 7.96
CA ALA A 168 -9.15 -13.96 7.91
C ALA A 168 -10.61 -13.55 7.75
N LYS A 169 -10.87 -12.26 7.99
CA LYS A 169 -12.17 -11.62 7.74
C LYS A 169 -11.95 -10.46 6.77
N THR A 170 -12.30 -10.66 5.52
CA THR A 170 -12.27 -9.62 4.50
C THR A 170 -13.69 -9.09 4.29
N LYS A 171 -13.85 -7.77 4.11
CA LYS A 171 -15.16 -7.15 3.87
C LYS A 171 -15.05 -6.07 2.81
N HIS A 172 -15.88 -6.16 1.78
CA HIS A 172 -15.97 -5.19 0.70
C HIS A 172 -17.41 -4.68 0.63
N LYS A 173 -17.60 -3.36 0.55
CA LYS A 173 -18.94 -2.79 0.39
C LYS A 173 -19.35 -2.82 -1.09
N GLN A 174 -18.48 -2.36 -1.97
CA GLN A 174 -18.59 -2.49 -3.42
C GLN A 174 -17.31 -3.14 -3.92
N LEU A 175 -17.46 -4.12 -4.80
CA LEU A 175 -16.39 -4.88 -5.40
C LEU A 175 -16.77 -5.18 -6.85
N ASP A 176 -16.04 -4.60 -7.80
CA ASP A 176 -16.39 -4.59 -9.22
C ASP A 176 -15.12 -4.73 -10.08
N PRO A 177 -14.44 -5.88 -10.08
CA PRO A 177 -13.27 -6.06 -10.92
C PRO A 177 -13.61 -6.69 -12.27
N GLN A 178 -12.79 -6.50 -13.30
CA GLN A 178 -12.95 -7.27 -14.53
C GLN A 178 -12.72 -8.77 -14.27
N THR A 179 -11.71 -9.11 -13.48
CA THR A 179 -11.39 -10.51 -13.13
C THR A 179 -11.22 -10.65 -11.62
N LEU A 180 -11.91 -11.63 -11.02
CA LEU A 180 -11.88 -11.89 -9.58
C LEU A 180 -11.59 -13.35 -9.25
N GLU A 181 -10.52 -13.57 -8.51
CA GLU A 181 -10.20 -14.85 -7.90
C GLU A 181 -10.15 -14.76 -6.37
N ILE A 182 -10.81 -15.69 -5.68
CA ILE A 182 -10.86 -15.72 -4.22
C ILE A 182 -10.44 -17.08 -3.69
N HIS A 183 -9.31 -17.12 -2.99
CA HIS A 183 -8.82 -18.26 -2.23
C HIS A 183 -9.12 -18.10 -0.74
N ALA A 184 -10.09 -18.85 -0.21
CA ALA A 184 -10.56 -18.73 1.15
C ALA A 184 -10.39 -20.03 1.95
N PHE A 185 -9.46 -20.04 2.91
CA PHE A 185 -9.28 -21.15 3.85
C PHE A 185 -9.63 -20.74 5.28
N ARG A 186 -10.63 -21.39 5.89
CA ARG A 186 -11.12 -21.04 7.26
C ARG A 186 -11.43 -19.55 7.42
N ALA A 187 -11.80 -18.88 6.32
CA ALA A 187 -11.96 -17.44 6.24
C ALA A 187 -13.43 -17.03 6.11
N LYS A 188 -13.69 -15.72 6.22
CA LYS A 188 -15.03 -15.15 6.15
C LYS A 188 -15.07 -13.90 5.24
N PRO A 189 -14.83 -14.04 3.92
CA PRO A 189 -15.01 -12.95 2.98
C PRO A 189 -16.49 -12.55 2.90
N LYS A 190 -16.74 -11.24 2.81
CA LYS A 190 -18.09 -10.69 2.65
C LYS A 190 -18.09 -9.54 1.65
N HIS A 191 -18.92 -9.62 0.62
CA HIS A 191 -19.12 -8.58 -0.38
C HIS A 191 -20.60 -8.16 -0.36
N LYS A 192 -20.87 -6.86 -0.17
CA LYS A 192 -22.26 -6.35 -0.11
C LYS A 192 -22.83 -6.08 -1.52
N GLN A 193 -21.97 -5.67 -2.43
CA GLN A 193 -22.22 -5.55 -3.86
C GLN A 193 -21.00 -6.17 -4.52
N LEU A 194 -21.25 -7.12 -5.40
CA LEU A 194 -20.25 -7.89 -6.12
C LEU A 194 -20.69 -7.94 -7.59
N ASP A 195 -19.86 -7.47 -8.49
CA ASP A 195 -20.17 -7.44 -9.92
C ASP A 195 -18.91 -7.66 -10.79
N PRO A 196 -18.33 -8.87 -10.79
CA PRO A 196 -17.18 -9.16 -11.63
C PRO A 196 -17.57 -9.65 -13.03
N HIS A 197 -16.76 -9.34 -14.04
CA HIS A 197 -16.95 -9.95 -15.36
C HIS A 197 -16.57 -11.44 -15.38
N THR A 198 -15.50 -11.82 -14.67
CA THR A 198 -15.18 -13.23 -14.40
C THR A 198 -14.95 -13.47 -12.90
N LEU A 199 -15.48 -14.58 -12.39
CA LEU A 199 -15.45 -14.94 -10.97
C LEU A 199 -15.01 -16.38 -10.75
N GLU A 200 -13.98 -16.57 -9.95
CA GLU A 200 -13.53 -17.87 -9.46
C GLU A 200 -13.38 -17.84 -7.92
N ILE A 201 -13.93 -18.86 -7.24
CA ILE A 201 -13.91 -18.95 -5.77
C ILE A 201 -13.49 -20.35 -5.33
N HIS A 202 -12.32 -20.43 -4.69
CA HIS A 202 -11.78 -21.60 -4.03
C HIS A 202 -11.99 -21.51 -2.52
N ALA A 203 -13.01 -22.17 -1.99
CA ALA A 203 -13.40 -22.07 -0.59
C ALA A 203 -13.28 -23.40 0.17
N PHE A 204 -12.40 -23.45 1.18
CA PHE A 204 -12.27 -24.60 2.08
C PHE A 204 -12.52 -24.21 3.54
N ARG A 205 -13.55 -24.82 4.16
CA ARG A 205 -14.01 -24.50 5.52
C ARG A 205 -14.25 -22.99 5.73
N ALA A 206 -14.63 -22.28 4.67
CA ALA A 206 -14.88 -20.84 4.68
C ALA A 206 -16.39 -20.54 4.79
N ASN A 207 -16.73 -19.34 5.24
CA ASN A 207 -18.10 -18.83 5.23
C ASN A 207 -18.10 -17.52 4.42
N THR A 208 -18.35 -17.67 3.14
CA THR A 208 -18.37 -16.57 2.17
C THR A 208 -19.79 -16.00 2.08
N LYS A 209 -19.92 -14.69 1.86
CA LYS A 209 -21.22 -14.04 1.62
C LYS A 209 -21.08 -13.03 0.49
N HIS A 210 -21.83 -13.24 -0.57
CA HIS A 210 -21.83 -12.44 -1.77
C HIS A 210 -23.27 -12.02 -2.05
N LYS A 211 -23.49 -10.73 -2.32
CA LYS A 211 -24.75 -10.25 -2.89
C LYS A 211 -24.37 -9.64 -4.23
N GLU A 212 -24.72 -10.34 -5.29
CA GLU A 212 -24.60 -9.88 -6.67
C GLU A 212 -25.63 -8.78 -6.93
N LEU A 213 -25.32 -7.92 -7.91
CA LEU A 213 -26.28 -6.97 -8.45
C LEU A 213 -26.96 -7.68 -9.64
N ASP A 214 -28.26 -7.91 -9.52
CA ASP A 214 -29.12 -8.38 -10.62
C ASP A 214 -29.34 -7.28 -11.67
#